data_AF-A0A7K8TBT8-F1
#
_entry.id   AF-A0A7K8TBT8-F1
#
_cell.length_a   1.000
_cell.length_b   1.000
_cell.length_c   1.000
_cell.angle_alpha   90.00
_cell.angle_beta   90.00
_cell.angle_gamma   90.00
#
_symmetry.space_group_name_H-M   'P 1'
#
loop_
_entity.id
_entity.type
_entity.pdbx_description
1 polymer ?
#
loop_
_entity_poly.entity_id
_entity_poly.type
_entity_poly.pdbx_seq_one_letter_code
_entity_poly.pdbx_strand_id
1 'polypeptide(L)'
;RAGRCQPGVCFRLFSRLRFQNMLEFQTPELLRMPLQELCLHTKLLAPINCPIVDFLMKAPDPPPALIVRNAVQMLKTIDAMDTWEDLTELGYHLTELPVEPHLGKMVLYAVVLKCLDPILTIACTLAYRDPFVLPTLASQKRAAMLCRKRFTAGTFSDHMALLRAFQAWQKARSDGWERAFCEKNFLSQATMEIIIGMRMQLLGQLRASGFVRARGGADIRDVNTNSENWAVVKAALVAGMYPNLVHVDRENLVLTGPKEKKVRFHPTSVLSQPQYKKIPPANGQAAAIQALPTDWLIYDEMTRAHRIANIRCCSVVTPVTVSLFCGPARLPSNALQEPPSFRGDGVSNDNSDSEMEDKTTAHLALLKLDEWLHLKLDPEVSNVSL
;
A
#
# COMPACT_ATOMS: atom_id res chain seq x y z
N ARG A 1 41.21 3.58 -0.91
CA ARG A 1 41.10 2.43 -1.85
C ARG A 1 42.14 2.45 -2.97
N ALA A 2 42.50 3.62 -3.53
CA ALA A 2 43.46 3.69 -4.63
C ALA A 2 44.94 3.40 -4.27
N GLY A 3 45.28 3.34 -2.98
CA GLY A 3 46.65 3.10 -2.49
C GLY A 3 46.93 1.69 -1.97
N ARG A 4 46.17 0.66 -2.39
CA ARG A 4 46.33 -0.71 -1.84
C ARG A 4 47.60 -1.41 -2.31
N CYS A 5 48.06 -1.14 -3.54
CA CYS A 5 49.21 -1.83 -4.13
C CYS A 5 50.39 -0.90 -4.42
N GLN A 6 50.11 0.37 -4.72
CA GLN A 6 51.10 1.39 -5.09
C GLN A 6 50.48 2.79 -4.92
N PRO A 7 51.26 3.89 -4.97
CA PRO A 7 50.70 5.24 -4.99
C PRO A 7 49.64 5.40 -6.08
N GLY A 8 48.46 5.89 -5.71
CA GLY A 8 47.31 5.97 -6.61
C GLY A 8 46.61 7.33 -6.54
N VAL A 9 45.78 7.60 -7.54
CA VAL A 9 45.03 8.85 -7.68
C VAL A 9 43.55 8.60 -7.39
N CYS A 10 42.91 9.54 -6.68
CA CYS A 10 41.47 9.51 -6.40
C CYS A 10 40.81 10.73 -7.04
N PHE A 11 40.01 10.50 -8.09
CA PHE A 11 39.23 11.54 -8.75
C PHE A 11 37.93 11.78 -7.96
N ARG A 12 37.73 13.02 -7.50
CA ARG A 12 36.53 13.46 -6.79
C ARG A 12 35.65 14.29 -7.73
N LEU A 13 34.46 13.78 -8.06
CA LEU A 13 33.54 14.42 -9.01
C LEU A 13 32.66 15.50 -8.33
N PHE A 14 33.27 16.38 -7.55
CA PHE A 14 32.62 17.51 -6.88
C PHE A 14 33.61 18.66 -6.66
N SER A 15 33.11 19.89 -6.59
CA SER A 15 33.96 21.08 -6.39
C SER A 15 34.54 21.14 -4.97
N ARG A 16 35.63 21.91 -4.80
CA ARG A 16 36.21 22.19 -3.48
C ARG A 16 35.21 22.87 -2.54
N LEU A 17 34.42 23.81 -3.07
CA LEU A 17 33.34 24.46 -2.30
C LEU A 17 32.33 23.43 -1.79
N ARG A 18 31.90 22.47 -2.63
CA ARG A 18 31.00 21.41 -2.17
C ARG A 18 31.65 20.58 -1.07
N PHE A 19 32.91 20.18 -1.25
CA PHE A 19 33.66 19.39 -0.26
C PHE A 19 33.75 20.07 1.11
N GLN A 20 34.05 21.37 1.14
CA GLN A 20 34.13 22.15 2.39
C GLN A 20 32.78 22.28 3.11
N ASN A 21 31.67 22.10 2.40
CA ASN A 21 30.31 22.16 2.94
C ASN A 21 29.67 20.76 3.13
N MET A 22 30.42 19.67 2.90
CA MET A 22 29.91 18.33 3.20
C MET A 22 29.94 18.09 4.71
N LEU A 23 28.95 17.37 5.22
CA LEU A 23 29.01 16.86 6.59
C LEU A 23 30.22 15.93 6.73
N GLU A 24 30.87 16.00 7.88
CA GLU A 24 32.04 15.15 8.19
C GLU A 24 31.64 13.66 8.19
N PHE A 25 30.45 13.36 8.70
CA PHE A 25 29.88 12.02 8.76
C PHE A 25 28.49 12.00 8.14
N GLN A 26 28.10 10.83 7.64
CA GLN A 26 26.71 10.61 7.24
C GLN A 26 25.83 10.51 8.49
N THR A 27 24.63 11.06 8.42
CA THR A 27 23.62 10.85 9.46
C THR A 27 23.38 9.35 9.67
N PRO A 28 23.29 8.84 10.90
CA PRO A 28 23.00 7.43 11.16
C PRO A 28 21.70 6.93 10.52
N GLU A 29 21.64 5.65 10.15
CA GLU A 29 20.45 5.04 9.52
C GLU A 29 19.23 5.05 10.45
N LEU A 30 19.46 4.84 11.76
CA LEU A 30 18.44 4.92 12.81
C LEU A 30 17.66 6.25 12.80
N LEU A 31 18.27 7.33 12.30
CA LEU A 31 17.65 8.66 12.23
C LEU A 31 17.00 8.96 10.87
N ARG A 32 17.12 8.05 9.89
CA ARG A 32 16.70 8.29 8.50
C ARG A 32 15.75 7.24 7.94
N MET A 33 15.76 6.02 8.47
CA MET A 33 14.95 4.91 7.99
C MET A 33 13.63 4.81 8.77
N PRO A 34 12.55 4.26 8.17
CA PRO A 34 11.34 3.92 8.89
C PRO A 34 11.63 2.96 10.06
N LEU A 35 10.96 3.13 11.20
CA LEU A 35 11.28 2.44 12.44
C LEU A 35 10.36 1.26 12.77
N GLN A 36 9.38 0.94 11.93
CA GLN A 36 8.35 -0.08 12.21
C GLN A 36 8.98 -1.45 12.42
N GLU A 37 9.82 -1.90 11.48
CA GLU A 37 10.55 -3.17 11.60
C GLU A 37 11.48 -3.17 12.83
N LEU A 38 12.20 -2.07 13.07
CA LEU A 38 13.05 -1.93 14.24
C LEU A 38 12.24 -2.02 15.56
N CYS A 39 11.05 -1.43 15.62
CA CYS A 39 10.19 -1.45 16.80
C CYS A 39 9.71 -2.87 17.11
N LEU A 40 9.34 -3.67 16.09
CA LEU A 40 9.01 -5.09 16.27
C LEU A 40 10.18 -5.87 16.89
N HIS A 41 11.37 -5.75 16.30
CA HIS A 41 12.57 -6.43 16.80
C HIS A 41 13.01 -5.92 18.18
N THR A 42 12.82 -4.62 18.44
CA THR A 42 13.11 -4.03 19.75
C THR A 42 12.25 -4.69 20.81
N LYS A 43 10.97 -4.93 20.54
CA LYS A 43 10.09 -5.57 21.53
C LYS A 43 10.50 -7.00 21.87
N LEU A 44 11.08 -7.75 20.94
CA LEU A 44 11.63 -9.10 21.19
C LEU A 44 12.84 -9.10 22.12
N LEU A 45 13.62 -8.00 22.13
CA LEU A 45 14.90 -7.90 22.82
C LEU A 45 14.84 -7.06 24.10
N ALA A 46 13.89 -6.13 24.18
CA ALA A 46 13.74 -5.24 25.31
C ALA A 46 13.32 -6.01 26.57
N PRO A 47 13.74 -5.56 27.78
CA PRO A 47 13.26 -6.14 29.02
C PRO A 47 11.73 -6.12 29.09
N ILE A 48 11.16 -7.09 29.81
CA ILE A 48 9.71 -7.17 30.08
C ILE A 48 9.25 -5.83 30.67
N ASN A 49 8.09 -5.33 30.21
CA ASN A 49 7.50 -4.05 30.60
C ASN A 49 8.34 -2.80 30.27
N CYS A 50 9.36 -2.89 29.39
CA CYS A 50 10.05 -1.72 28.88
C CYS A 50 9.34 -1.18 27.63
N PRO A 51 8.87 0.08 27.63
CA PRO A 51 8.37 0.72 26.42
C PRO A 51 9.46 0.79 25.36
N ILE A 52 9.08 0.64 24.08
CA ILE A 52 10.03 0.61 22.96
C ILE A 52 10.79 1.93 22.85
N VAL A 53 10.11 3.05 23.11
CA VAL A 53 10.72 4.39 23.11
C VAL A 53 11.84 4.49 24.14
N ASP A 54 11.64 3.98 25.35
CA ASP A 54 12.62 4.08 26.43
C ASP A 54 13.84 3.21 26.16
N PHE A 55 13.65 2.08 25.46
CA PHE A 55 14.75 1.25 25.00
C PHE A 55 15.58 1.97 23.93
N LEU A 56 14.93 2.51 22.88
CA LEU A 56 15.62 3.19 21.78
C LEU A 56 16.26 4.53 22.20
N MET A 57 15.78 5.18 23.26
CA MET A 57 16.44 6.36 23.82
C MET A 57 17.83 6.07 24.40
N LYS A 58 18.20 4.80 24.60
CA LYS A 58 19.54 4.39 25.07
C LYS A 58 20.56 4.21 23.94
N ALA A 59 20.16 4.36 22.69
CA ALA A 59 21.09 4.32 21.55
C ALA A 59 22.10 5.49 21.61
N PRO A 60 23.29 5.36 20.99
CA PRO A 60 24.27 6.46 20.95
C PRO A 60 23.70 7.75 20.35
N ASP A 61 22.94 7.61 19.27
CA ASP A 61 22.19 8.69 18.62
C ASP A 61 20.70 8.29 18.58
N PRO A 62 19.91 8.63 19.62
CA PRO A 62 18.54 8.17 19.73
C PRO A 62 17.63 8.86 18.71
N PRO A 63 16.66 8.13 18.10
CA PRO A 63 15.68 8.74 17.22
C PRO A 63 14.71 9.63 18.00
N PRO A 64 14.08 10.65 17.39
CA PRO A 64 13.10 11.46 18.10
C PRO A 64 11.95 10.61 18.62
N ALA A 65 11.59 10.75 19.90
CA ALA A 65 10.57 9.93 20.56
C ALA A 65 9.22 9.94 19.84
N LEU A 66 8.84 11.05 19.22
CA LEU A 66 7.62 11.14 18.41
C LEU A 66 7.63 10.18 17.21
N ILE A 67 8.78 10.01 16.54
CA ILE A 67 8.91 9.11 15.39
C ILE A 67 8.78 7.65 15.84
N VAL A 68 9.37 7.30 16.98
CA VAL A 68 9.21 5.97 17.58
C VAL A 68 7.74 5.70 17.93
N ARG A 69 7.07 6.64 18.62
CA ARG A 69 5.64 6.51 18.96
C ARG A 69 4.76 6.38 17.72
N ASN A 70 5.05 7.11 16.65
CA ASN A 70 4.31 6.98 15.39
C ASN A 70 4.50 5.60 14.75
N ALA A 71 5.73 5.04 14.80
CA ALA A 71 5.99 3.69 14.30
C ALA A 71 5.27 2.63 15.13
N VAL A 72 5.30 2.73 16.46
CA VAL A 72 4.53 1.86 17.36
C VAL A 72 3.03 1.98 17.11
N GLN A 73 2.51 3.20 16.95
CA GLN A 73 1.09 3.42 16.65
C GLN A 73 0.70 2.76 15.32
N MET A 74 1.54 2.84 14.29
CA MET A 74 1.31 2.14 13.02
C MET A 74 1.26 0.62 13.21
N LEU A 75 2.18 0.05 14.01
CA LEU A 75 2.17 -1.38 14.33
C LEU A 75 0.90 -1.81 15.07
N LYS A 76 0.38 -0.97 15.98
CA LYS A 76 -0.92 -1.18 16.61
C LYS A 76 -2.07 -1.12 15.61
N THR A 77 -2.06 -0.15 14.70
CA THR A 77 -3.08 -0.01 13.65
C THR A 77 -3.14 -1.22 12.71
N ILE A 78 -2.02 -1.89 12.45
CA ILE A 78 -2.01 -3.11 11.62
C ILE A 78 -2.17 -4.40 12.45
N ASP A 79 -2.50 -4.31 13.74
CA ASP A 79 -2.64 -5.43 14.69
C ASP A 79 -1.36 -6.24 14.91
N ALA A 80 -0.17 -5.68 14.62
CA ALA A 80 1.11 -6.33 14.92
C ALA A 80 1.49 -6.19 16.40
N MET A 81 0.96 -5.17 17.08
CA MET A 81 1.09 -4.97 18.51
C MET A 81 -0.28 -4.69 19.12
N ASP A 82 -0.45 -5.06 20.39
CA ASP A 82 -1.63 -4.70 21.15
C ASP A 82 -1.53 -3.29 21.77
N THR A 83 -2.53 -2.90 22.57
CA THR A 83 -2.57 -1.59 23.24
C THR A 83 -1.39 -1.36 24.19
N TRP A 84 -0.79 -2.43 24.73
CA TRP A 84 0.31 -2.42 25.70
C TRP A 84 1.70 -2.53 25.06
N GLU A 85 1.78 -2.45 23.72
CA GLU A 85 3.02 -2.64 22.95
C GLU A 85 3.54 -4.08 23.00
N ASP A 86 2.72 -5.06 23.35
CA ASP A 86 3.07 -6.47 23.26
C ASP A 86 2.81 -7.00 21.85
N LEU A 87 3.65 -7.92 21.38
CA LEU A 87 3.49 -8.53 20.06
C LEU A 87 2.26 -9.43 20.07
N THR A 88 1.41 -9.28 19.05
CA THR A 88 0.36 -10.24 18.75
C THR A 88 0.94 -11.45 18.01
N GLU A 89 0.17 -12.52 17.82
CA GLU A 89 0.55 -13.65 16.96
C GLU A 89 0.91 -13.19 15.54
N LEU A 90 0.16 -12.22 14.99
CA LEU A 90 0.50 -11.59 13.73
C LEU A 90 1.86 -10.88 13.83
N GLY A 91 2.08 -10.09 14.88
CA GLY A 91 3.35 -9.40 15.13
C GLY A 91 4.56 -10.33 15.16
N TYR A 92 4.45 -11.48 15.82
CA TYR A 92 5.50 -12.50 15.83
C TYR A 92 5.82 -12.99 14.43
N HIS A 93 4.81 -13.37 13.64
CA HIS A 93 5.04 -13.80 12.26
C HIS A 93 5.63 -12.70 11.36
N LEU A 94 5.25 -11.43 11.57
CA LEU A 94 5.81 -10.31 10.82
C LEU A 94 7.30 -10.09 11.11
N THR A 95 7.78 -10.45 12.31
CA THR A 95 9.22 -10.34 12.63
C THR A 95 10.09 -11.34 11.86
N GLU A 96 9.51 -12.42 11.34
CA GLU A 96 10.23 -13.45 10.58
C GLU A 96 10.31 -13.15 9.07
N LEU A 97 9.52 -12.19 8.59
CA LEU A 97 9.44 -11.87 7.16
C LEU A 97 10.43 -10.75 6.79
N PRO A 98 11.24 -10.91 5.72
CA PRO A 98 12.27 -9.95 5.32
C PRO A 98 11.68 -8.80 4.48
N VAL A 99 10.58 -8.21 4.94
CA VAL A 99 9.87 -7.10 4.30
C VAL A 99 9.24 -6.21 5.37
N GLU A 100 8.83 -5.00 4.99
CA GLU A 100 8.12 -4.12 5.92
C GLU A 100 6.84 -4.78 6.48
N PRO A 101 6.46 -4.51 7.74
CA PRO A 101 5.36 -5.22 8.43
C PRO A 101 4.03 -5.21 7.68
N HIS A 102 3.70 -4.10 7.00
CA HIS A 102 2.46 -3.95 6.26
C HIS A 102 2.45 -4.83 4.98
N LEU A 103 3.60 -4.99 4.31
CA LEU A 103 3.77 -5.92 3.19
C LEU A 103 3.76 -7.37 3.69
N GLY A 104 4.35 -7.65 4.86
CA GLY A 104 4.24 -8.96 5.50
C GLY A 104 2.78 -9.33 5.77
N LYS A 105 1.99 -8.40 6.34
CA LYS A 105 0.54 -8.58 6.58
C LYS A 105 -0.20 -8.88 5.27
N MET A 106 0.10 -8.13 4.20
CA MET A 106 -0.45 -8.36 2.86
C MET A 106 -0.23 -9.81 2.39
N VAL A 107 1.00 -10.31 2.55
CA VAL A 107 1.41 -11.63 2.10
C VAL A 107 0.74 -12.73 2.93
N LEU A 108 0.66 -12.56 4.25
CA LEU A 108 -0.04 -13.50 5.14
C LEU A 108 -1.54 -13.58 4.81
N TYR A 109 -2.19 -12.44 4.55
CA TYR A 109 -3.59 -12.43 4.08
C TYR A 109 -3.74 -13.13 2.73
N ALA A 110 -2.77 -13.00 1.82
CA ALA A 110 -2.80 -13.67 0.53
C ALA A 110 -2.71 -15.21 0.64
N VAL A 111 -2.04 -15.74 1.66
CA VAL A 111 -2.05 -17.18 1.97
C VAL A 111 -3.46 -17.63 2.34
N VAL A 112 -4.11 -16.92 3.27
CA VAL A 112 -5.48 -17.22 3.74
C VAL A 112 -6.49 -17.11 2.61
N LEU A 113 -6.39 -16.06 1.80
CA LEU A 113 -7.25 -15.78 0.65
C LEU A 113 -6.91 -16.63 -0.58
N LYS A 114 -5.84 -17.44 -0.52
CA LYS A 114 -5.36 -18.32 -1.59
C LYS A 114 -5.02 -17.60 -2.90
N CYS A 115 -4.42 -16.41 -2.79
CA CYS A 115 -4.00 -15.57 -3.92
C CYS A 115 -2.51 -15.17 -3.82
N LEU A 116 -1.66 -16.09 -3.36
CA LEU A 116 -0.29 -15.79 -2.94
C LEU A 116 0.63 -15.28 -4.05
N ASP A 117 0.66 -15.92 -5.21
CA ASP A 117 1.60 -15.64 -6.31
C ASP A 117 1.57 -14.18 -6.82
N PRO A 118 0.39 -13.59 -7.12
CA PRO A 118 0.33 -12.18 -7.52
C PRO A 118 0.75 -11.25 -6.39
N ILE A 119 0.36 -11.53 -5.15
CA ILE A 119 0.72 -10.71 -3.99
C ILE A 119 2.22 -10.78 -3.70
N LEU A 120 2.85 -11.96 -3.79
CA LEU A 120 4.30 -12.08 -3.66
C LEU A 120 5.03 -11.19 -4.68
N THR A 121 4.53 -11.11 -5.92
CA THR A 121 5.11 -10.25 -6.95
C THR A 121 4.97 -8.78 -6.57
N ILE A 122 3.77 -8.38 -6.18
CA ILE A 122 3.45 -7.00 -5.83
C ILE A 122 4.26 -6.58 -4.60
N ALA A 123 4.19 -7.33 -3.50
CA ALA A 123 4.92 -7.04 -2.26
C ALA A 123 6.44 -6.92 -2.48
N CYS A 124 7.06 -7.85 -3.23
CA CYS A 124 8.50 -7.74 -3.53
C CYS A 124 8.84 -6.54 -4.41
N THR A 125 7.92 -6.13 -5.30
CA THR A 125 8.12 -4.94 -6.13
C THR A 125 8.05 -3.66 -5.29
N LEU A 126 7.08 -3.59 -4.37
CA LEU A 126 6.92 -2.45 -3.45
C LEU A 126 8.07 -2.35 -2.45
N ALA A 127 8.53 -3.48 -1.90
CA ALA A 127 9.63 -3.54 -0.95
C ALA A 127 10.99 -3.10 -1.53
N TYR A 128 11.16 -3.11 -2.85
CA TYR A 128 12.41 -2.73 -3.50
C TYR A 128 12.29 -1.43 -4.30
N ARG A 129 11.66 -1.50 -5.48
CA ARG A 129 11.53 -0.36 -6.40
C ARG A 129 10.60 -0.67 -7.56
N ASP A 130 9.88 0.36 -8.01
CA ASP A 130 9.17 0.38 -9.29
C ASP A 130 10.12 0.03 -10.48
N PRO A 131 9.82 -1.01 -11.28
CA PRO A 131 10.64 -1.44 -12.41
C PRO A 131 10.50 -0.54 -13.65
N PHE A 132 9.47 0.32 -13.71
CA PHE A 132 9.29 1.25 -14.82
C PHE A 132 10.31 2.39 -14.75
N VAL A 133 11.11 2.52 -15.81
CA VAL A 133 12.15 3.54 -15.95
C VAL A 133 11.55 4.78 -16.58
N LEU A 134 11.81 5.94 -15.96
CA LEU A 134 11.47 7.23 -16.56
C LEU A 134 12.53 7.57 -17.63
N PRO A 135 12.13 7.69 -18.91
CA PRO A 135 13.08 8.02 -19.97
C PRO A 135 13.63 9.45 -19.78
N THR A 136 14.91 9.62 -20.09
CA THR A 136 15.60 10.92 -20.03
C THR A 136 15.10 11.88 -21.11
N LEU A 137 14.76 11.34 -22.29
CA LEU A 137 14.20 12.09 -23.40
C LEU A 137 12.71 12.39 -23.17
N ALA A 138 12.35 13.68 -23.17
CA ALA A 138 10.98 14.13 -22.94
C ALA A 138 9.97 13.55 -23.97
N SER A 139 10.40 13.35 -25.22
CA SER A 139 9.60 12.75 -26.29
C SER A 139 9.12 11.33 -25.98
N GLN A 140 9.88 10.57 -25.19
CA GLN A 140 9.57 9.19 -24.84
C GLN A 140 8.68 9.06 -23.60
N LYS A 141 8.51 10.11 -22.79
CA LYS A 141 7.69 10.07 -21.57
C LYS A 141 6.26 9.62 -21.83
N ARG A 142 5.65 10.11 -22.93
CA ARG A 142 4.28 9.71 -23.31
C ARG A 142 4.19 8.25 -23.72
N ALA A 143 5.21 7.74 -24.42
CA ALA A 143 5.27 6.33 -24.80
C ALA A 143 5.42 5.44 -23.57
N ALA A 144 6.32 5.78 -22.64
CA ALA A 144 6.50 5.06 -21.38
C ALA A 144 5.21 4.99 -20.55
N MET A 145 4.52 6.13 -20.42
CA MET A 145 3.21 6.20 -19.76
C MET A 145 2.15 5.30 -20.42
N LEU A 146 2.12 5.24 -21.75
CA LEU A 146 1.21 4.37 -22.49
C LEU A 146 1.57 2.88 -22.32
N CYS A 147 2.87 2.54 -22.31
CA CYS A 147 3.33 1.18 -22.04
C CYS A 147 2.89 0.71 -20.65
N ARG A 148 3.09 1.52 -19.60
CA ARG A 148 2.58 1.23 -18.24
C ARG A 148 1.07 1.03 -18.24
N LYS A 149 0.31 1.93 -18.89
CA LYS A 149 -1.16 1.86 -18.96
C LYS A 149 -1.66 0.56 -19.62
N ARG A 150 -0.97 0.01 -20.62
CA ARG A 150 -1.33 -1.27 -21.26
C ARG A 150 -1.34 -2.44 -20.29
N PHE A 151 -0.48 -2.42 -19.27
CA PHE A 151 -0.44 -3.48 -18.25
C PHE A 151 -1.58 -3.40 -17.22
N THR A 152 -2.37 -2.31 -17.20
CA THR A 152 -3.47 -2.17 -16.23
C THR A 152 -4.69 -3.03 -16.52
N ALA A 153 -4.87 -3.46 -17.78
CA ALA A 153 -6.05 -4.19 -18.22
C ALA A 153 -7.39 -3.49 -17.91
N GLY A 154 -7.41 -2.16 -17.76
CA GLY A 154 -8.63 -1.43 -17.38
C GLY A 154 -9.05 -1.60 -15.92
N THR A 155 -8.21 -2.20 -15.05
CA THR A 155 -8.56 -2.48 -13.65
C THR A 155 -8.40 -1.30 -12.69
N PHE A 156 -7.99 -0.13 -13.21
CA PHE A 156 -7.69 1.08 -12.42
C PHE A 156 -6.70 0.80 -11.28
N SER A 157 -5.60 0.11 -11.59
CA SER A 157 -4.61 -0.31 -10.60
C SER A 157 -3.18 -0.24 -11.14
N ASP A 158 -2.33 0.51 -10.42
CA ASP A 158 -0.88 0.47 -10.59
C ASP A 158 -0.31 -0.90 -10.16
N HIS A 159 -0.83 -1.50 -9.09
CA HIS A 159 -0.42 -2.84 -8.63
C HIS A 159 -0.64 -3.91 -9.72
N MET A 160 -1.75 -3.85 -10.46
CA MET A 160 -1.99 -4.71 -11.63
C MET A 160 -0.95 -4.46 -12.73
N ALA A 161 -0.58 -3.20 -12.97
CA ALA A 161 0.43 -2.87 -13.97
C ALA A 161 1.81 -3.46 -13.59
N LEU A 162 2.18 -3.40 -12.31
CA LEU A 162 3.41 -4.03 -11.79
C LEU A 162 3.37 -5.55 -11.98
N LEU A 163 2.29 -6.19 -11.56
CA LEU A 163 2.09 -7.64 -11.69
C LEU A 163 2.20 -8.11 -13.15
N ARG A 164 1.42 -7.50 -14.05
CA ARG A 164 1.39 -7.91 -15.46
C ARG A 164 2.69 -7.59 -16.19
N ALA A 165 3.38 -6.50 -15.84
CA ALA A 165 4.69 -6.21 -16.39
C ALA A 165 5.72 -7.27 -15.99
N PHE A 166 5.71 -7.69 -14.73
CA PHE A 166 6.57 -8.77 -14.23
C PHE A 166 6.26 -10.10 -14.93
N GLN A 167 4.99 -10.54 -14.97
CA GLN A 167 4.59 -11.79 -15.62
C GLN A 167 4.97 -11.81 -17.11
N ALA A 168 4.72 -10.70 -17.83
CA ALA A 168 5.08 -10.59 -19.24
C ALA A 168 6.60 -10.58 -19.47
N TRP A 169 7.36 -9.93 -18.57
CA TRP A 169 8.82 -10.00 -18.59
C TRP A 169 9.33 -11.42 -18.30
N GLN A 170 8.73 -12.13 -17.35
CA GLN A 170 9.10 -13.51 -17.01
C GLN A 170 8.92 -14.45 -18.21
N LYS A 171 7.85 -14.26 -18.98
CA LYS A 171 7.65 -14.95 -20.27
C LYS A 171 8.69 -14.53 -21.32
N ALA A 172 8.97 -13.25 -21.46
CA ALA A 172 10.02 -12.80 -22.40
C ALA A 172 11.40 -13.37 -22.05
N ARG A 173 11.69 -13.54 -20.75
CA ARG A 173 12.90 -14.22 -20.25
C ARG A 173 12.92 -15.70 -20.60
N SER A 174 11.83 -16.43 -20.40
CA SER A 174 11.79 -17.86 -20.78
C SER A 174 11.99 -18.05 -22.29
N ASP A 175 11.51 -17.09 -23.08
CA ASP A 175 11.60 -17.09 -24.54
C ASP A 175 12.92 -16.50 -25.06
N GLY A 176 13.80 -15.97 -24.19
CA GLY A 176 15.13 -15.46 -24.54
C GLY A 176 15.20 -14.08 -25.18
N TRP A 177 14.18 -13.22 -25.01
CA TRP A 177 14.12 -11.87 -25.57
C TRP A 177 13.83 -10.78 -24.53
N GLU A 178 14.17 -11.01 -23.26
CA GLU A 178 13.87 -10.11 -22.14
C GLU A 178 14.48 -8.71 -22.28
N ARG A 179 15.67 -8.59 -22.90
CA ARG A 179 16.31 -7.29 -23.16
C ARG A 179 15.45 -6.42 -24.06
N ALA A 180 15.02 -6.96 -25.19
CA ALA A 180 14.14 -6.27 -26.14
C ALA A 180 12.77 -5.97 -25.51
N PHE A 181 12.26 -6.86 -24.65
CA PHE A 181 11.04 -6.62 -23.89
C PHE A 181 11.18 -5.42 -22.94
N CYS A 182 12.28 -5.36 -22.18
CA CYS A 182 12.56 -4.28 -21.24
C CYS A 182 12.70 -2.93 -21.94
N GLU A 183 13.46 -2.87 -23.05
CA GLU A 183 13.63 -1.65 -23.84
C GLU A 183 12.29 -1.13 -24.38
N LYS A 184 11.48 -2.02 -24.99
CA LYS A 184 10.18 -1.68 -25.57
C LYS A 184 9.18 -1.15 -24.54
N ASN A 185 9.25 -1.66 -23.31
CA ASN A 185 8.29 -1.36 -22.25
C ASN A 185 8.82 -0.38 -21.19
N PHE A 186 10.04 0.16 -21.37
CA PHE A 186 10.71 1.04 -20.42
C PHE A 186 10.83 0.40 -19.03
N LEU A 187 11.34 -0.83 -18.97
CA LEU A 187 11.54 -1.58 -17.73
C LEU A 187 13.03 -1.80 -17.45
N SER A 188 13.39 -1.83 -16.17
CA SER A 188 14.74 -2.16 -15.71
C SER A 188 14.90 -3.67 -15.55
N GLN A 189 15.71 -4.31 -16.41
CA GLN A 189 16.02 -5.74 -16.28
C GLN A 189 16.63 -6.05 -14.91
N ALA A 190 17.61 -5.25 -14.46
CA ALA A 190 18.26 -5.44 -13.16
C ALA A 190 17.27 -5.40 -11.99
N THR A 191 16.25 -4.53 -12.06
CA THR A 191 15.19 -4.47 -11.04
C THR A 191 14.35 -5.73 -11.05
N MET A 192 13.99 -6.24 -12.24
CA MET A 192 13.20 -7.47 -12.36
C MET A 192 13.94 -8.70 -11.82
N GLU A 193 15.25 -8.82 -12.03
CA GLU A 193 16.07 -9.90 -11.44
C GLU A 193 16.05 -9.87 -9.91
N ILE A 194 16.20 -8.68 -9.33
CA ILE A 194 16.18 -8.51 -7.87
C ILE A 194 14.81 -8.91 -7.31
N ILE A 195 13.72 -8.52 -7.99
CA ILE A 195 12.36 -8.92 -7.60
C ILE A 195 12.20 -10.46 -7.64
N ILE A 196 12.77 -11.17 -8.63
CA ILE A 196 12.80 -12.66 -8.61
C ILE A 196 13.49 -13.17 -7.34
N GLY A 197 14.69 -12.65 -7.03
CA GLY A 197 15.45 -13.06 -5.85
C GLY A 197 14.67 -12.86 -4.55
N MET A 198 14.04 -11.70 -4.40
CA MET A 198 13.19 -11.39 -3.24
C MET A 198 11.97 -12.30 -3.14
N ARG A 199 11.31 -12.61 -4.28
CA ARG A 199 10.20 -13.58 -4.31
C ARG A 199 10.65 -14.96 -3.81
N MET A 200 11.82 -15.42 -4.25
CA MET A 200 12.37 -16.71 -3.81
C MET A 200 12.68 -16.71 -2.30
N GLN A 201 13.27 -15.63 -1.79
CA GLN A 201 13.57 -15.48 -0.36
C GLN A 201 12.29 -15.47 0.48
N LEU A 202 11.32 -14.63 0.11
CA LEU A 202 10.07 -14.47 0.85
C LEU A 202 9.24 -15.77 0.83
N LEU A 203 9.12 -16.43 -0.33
CA LEU A 203 8.48 -17.75 -0.41
C LEU A 203 9.23 -18.80 0.41
N GLY A 204 10.56 -18.73 0.45
CA GLY A 204 11.40 -19.58 1.30
C GLY A 204 11.05 -19.42 2.79
N GLN A 205 10.88 -18.18 3.25
CA GLN A 205 10.48 -17.90 4.64
C GLN A 205 9.06 -18.38 4.93
N LEU A 206 8.10 -18.16 4.03
CA LEU A 206 6.74 -18.69 4.20
C LEU A 206 6.70 -20.23 4.31
N ARG A 207 7.62 -20.93 3.63
CA ARG A 207 7.79 -22.38 3.78
C ARG A 207 8.41 -22.75 5.11
N ALA A 208 9.43 -22.02 5.56
CA ALA A 208 10.09 -22.24 6.83
C ALA A 208 9.14 -22.04 8.03
N SER A 209 8.32 -20.99 8.01
CA SER A 209 7.30 -20.71 9.03
C SER A 209 6.03 -21.58 8.88
N GLY A 210 5.95 -22.45 7.88
CA GLY A 210 4.86 -23.42 7.72
C GLY A 210 3.58 -22.91 7.03
N PHE A 211 3.55 -21.66 6.59
CA PHE A 211 2.43 -21.07 5.83
C PHE A 211 2.26 -21.68 4.44
N VAL A 212 3.35 -22.17 3.83
CA VAL A 212 3.32 -22.90 2.55
C VAL A 212 3.98 -24.26 2.74
N ARG A 213 3.21 -25.32 2.60
CA ARG A 213 3.66 -26.69 2.83
C ARG A 213 4.16 -27.32 1.53
N ALA A 214 5.02 -28.33 1.65
CA ALA A 214 5.52 -29.06 0.48
C ALA A 214 4.44 -29.97 -0.14
N ARG A 215 3.53 -30.51 0.67
CA ARG A 215 2.45 -31.42 0.29
C ARG A 215 1.27 -31.27 1.26
N GLY A 216 0.07 -31.63 0.79
CA GLY A 216 -1.16 -31.61 1.59
C GLY A 216 -1.89 -30.26 1.53
N GLY A 217 -2.72 -29.96 2.53
CA GLY A 217 -3.35 -28.64 2.66
C GLY A 217 -2.31 -27.54 2.82
N ALA A 218 -2.57 -26.38 2.21
CA ALA A 218 -1.64 -25.26 2.07
C ALA A 218 -0.37 -25.56 1.25
N ASP A 219 -0.42 -26.50 0.30
CA ASP A 219 0.63 -26.60 -0.73
C ASP A 219 0.62 -25.37 -1.66
N ILE A 220 1.66 -25.22 -2.49
CA ILE A 220 1.78 -24.06 -3.40
C ILE A 220 0.59 -23.90 -4.35
N ARG A 221 -0.12 -24.97 -4.69
CA ARG A 221 -1.30 -24.91 -5.57
C ARG A 221 -2.53 -24.48 -4.77
N ASP A 222 -2.69 -25.02 -3.57
CA ASP A 222 -3.79 -24.67 -2.66
C ASP A 222 -3.77 -23.18 -2.29
N VAL A 223 -2.61 -22.61 -1.96
CA VAL A 223 -2.49 -21.18 -1.63
C VAL A 223 -2.61 -20.24 -2.84
N ASN A 224 -2.92 -20.78 -4.03
CA ASN A 224 -3.04 -20.03 -5.28
C ASN A 224 -4.34 -20.30 -6.05
N THR A 225 -5.34 -20.95 -5.45
CA THR A 225 -6.61 -21.27 -6.14
C THR A 225 -7.38 -20.03 -6.60
N ASN A 226 -7.16 -18.88 -5.95
CA ASN A 226 -7.83 -17.60 -6.25
C ASN A 226 -6.90 -16.57 -6.90
N SER A 227 -5.69 -16.94 -7.35
CA SER A 227 -4.70 -15.99 -7.88
C SER A 227 -5.13 -15.24 -9.14
N GLU A 228 -6.05 -15.81 -9.93
CA GLU A 228 -6.63 -15.16 -11.11
C GLU A 228 -7.83 -14.25 -10.76
N ASN A 229 -8.36 -14.33 -9.53
CA ASN A 229 -9.47 -13.50 -9.08
C ASN A 229 -8.96 -12.16 -8.54
N TRP A 230 -8.96 -11.14 -9.39
CA TRP A 230 -8.47 -9.81 -9.02
C TRP A 230 -9.20 -9.16 -7.85
N ALA A 231 -10.47 -9.50 -7.59
CA ALA A 231 -11.19 -8.98 -6.42
C ALA A 231 -10.59 -9.53 -5.11
N VAL A 232 -10.20 -10.82 -5.09
CA VAL A 232 -9.52 -11.46 -3.95
C VAL A 232 -8.10 -10.94 -3.80
N VAL A 233 -7.39 -10.67 -4.90
CA VAL A 233 -6.08 -10.02 -4.83
C VAL A 233 -6.19 -8.61 -4.25
N LYS A 234 -7.20 -7.82 -4.67
CA LYS A 234 -7.48 -6.51 -4.07
C LYS A 234 -7.77 -6.58 -2.57
N ALA A 235 -8.44 -7.63 -2.10
CA ALA A 235 -8.68 -7.82 -0.67
C ALA A 235 -7.37 -7.96 0.12
N ALA A 236 -6.42 -8.79 -0.35
CA ALA A 236 -5.10 -8.89 0.25
C ALA A 236 -4.33 -7.56 0.19
N LEU A 237 -4.41 -6.84 -0.95
CA LEU A 237 -3.80 -5.50 -1.07
C LEU A 237 -4.38 -4.53 -0.05
N VAL A 238 -5.70 -4.50 0.14
CA VAL A 238 -6.36 -3.62 1.12
C VAL A 238 -5.90 -3.94 2.54
N ALA A 239 -5.87 -5.22 2.92
CA ALA A 239 -5.42 -5.65 4.24
C ALA A 239 -3.98 -5.23 4.56
N GLY A 240 -3.10 -5.26 3.55
CA GLY A 240 -1.71 -4.82 3.67
C GLY A 240 -1.52 -3.31 3.59
N MET A 241 -2.39 -2.60 2.88
CA MET A 241 -2.26 -1.16 2.66
C MET A 241 -2.97 -0.35 3.74
N TYR A 242 -3.96 -0.88 4.45
CA TYR A 242 -4.62 -0.16 5.55
C TYR A 242 -3.57 0.33 6.58
N PRO A 243 -3.59 1.62 6.98
CA PRO A 243 -4.63 2.64 6.77
C PRO A 243 -4.40 3.59 5.56
N ASN A 244 -3.54 3.24 4.60
CA ASN A 244 -3.27 4.04 3.39
C ASN A 244 -4.45 3.99 2.40
N LEU A 245 -5.51 4.69 2.77
CA LEU A 245 -6.75 4.82 2.02
C LEU A 245 -7.05 6.28 1.68
N VAL A 246 -7.76 6.45 0.58
CA VAL A 246 -8.27 7.74 0.12
C VAL A 246 -9.72 7.54 -0.31
N HIS A 247 -10.57 8.46 0.13
CA HIS A 247 -11.96 8.57 -0.28
C HIS A 247 -12.12 9.62 -1.39
N VAL A 248 -12.96 9.30 -2.36
CA VAL A 248 -13.34 10.20 -3.46
C VAL A 248 -14.54 11.03 -3.03
N ASP A 249 -14.34 12.33 -2.87
CA ASP A 249 -15.43 13.27 -2.78
C ASP A 249 -15.89 13.63 -4.19
N ARG A 250 -17.04 13.09 -4.61
CA ARG A 250 -17.61 13.31 -5.95
C ARG A 250 -18.23 14.69 -6.12
N GLU A 251 -18.67 15.33 -5.05
CA GLU A 251 -19.28 16.67 -5.10
C GLU A 251 -18.21 17.72 -5.37
N ASN A 252 -17.11 17.66 -4.62
CA ASN A 252 -16.01 18.61 -4.75
C ASN A 252 -14.94 18.15 -5.75
N LEU A 253 -15.06 16.94 -6.30
CA LEU A 253 -14.10 16.30 -7.21
C LEU A 253 -12.68 16.33 -6.63
N VAL A 254 -12.55 15.96 -5.36
CA VAL A 254 -11.27 15.89 -4.65
C VAL A 254 -11.06 14.52 -4.03
N LEU A 255 -9.79 14.21 -3.82
CA LEU A 255 -9.36 13.04 -3.07
C LEU A 255 -9.03 13.48 -1.65
N THR A 256 -9.56 12.76 -0.67
CA THR A 256 -9.38 13.04 0.75
C THR A 256 -8.79 11.82 1.46
N GLY A 257 -7.77 12.05 2.27
CA GLY A 257 -7.20 11.05 3.17
C GLY A 257 -7.60 11.32 4.62
N PRO A 258 -7.19 10.46 5.57
CA PRO A 258 -7.52 10.62 6.99
C PRO A 258 -7.05 11.96 7.57
N LYS A 259 -5.88 12.44 7.13
CA LYS A 259 -5.28 13.70 7.60
C LYS A 259 -5.22 14.78 6.50
N GLU A 260 -5.33 14.37 5.24
CA GLU A 260 -5.12 15.21 4.07
C GLU A 260 -6.44 15.58 3.38
N LYS A 261 -6.83 16.85 3.47
CA LYS A 261 -8.04 17.37 2.80
C LYS A 261 -7.93 17.47 1.27
N LYS A 262 -6.71 17.42 0.71
CA LYS A 262 -6.49 17.55 -0.74
C LYS A 262 -5.31 16.71 -1.19
N VAL A 263 -5.65 15.59 -1.84
CA VAL A 263 -4.70 14.62 -2.40
C VAL A 263 -4.76 14.66 -3.93
N ARG A 264 -3.65 14.31 -4.59
CA ARG A 264 -3.54 14.16 -6.04
C ARG A 264 -2.90 12.83 -6.40
N PHE A 265 -3.22 12.30 -7.57
CA PHE A 265 -2.43 11.25 -8.17
C PHE A 265 -1.07 11.78 -8.59
N HIS A 266 -0.01 11.08 -8.21
CA HIS A 266 1.33 11.37 -8.72
C HIS A 266 1.36 11.15 -10.25
N PRO A 267 2.10 11.95 -11.04
CA PRO A 267 2.12 11.84 -12.51
C PRO A 267 2.56 10.49 -13.09
N THR A 268 3.21 9.65 -12.28
CA THR A 268 3.63 8.29 -12.69
C THR A 268 2.54 7.25 -12.50
N SER A 269 1.48 7.55 -11.74
CA SER A 269 0.35 6.65 -11.57
C SER A 269 -0.44 6.55 -12.87
N VAL A 270 -0.92 5.36 -13.18
CA VAL A 270 -1.85 5.15 -14.31
C VAL A 270 -3.19 5.86 -14.11
N LEU A 271 -3.56 6.18 -12.86
CA LEU A 271 -4.78 6.90 -12.51
C LEU A 271 -4.68 8.41 -12.72
N SER A 272 -3.48 8.97 -12.83
CA SER A 272 -3.32 10.40 -13.13
C SER A 272 -3.63 10.74 -14.59
N GLN A 273 -3.83 9.73 -15.44
CA GLN A 273 -3.99 9.91 -16.89
C GLN A 273 -5.48 9.91 -17.27
N PRO A 274 -6.04 11.03 -17.74
CA PRO A 274 -7.40 11.03 -18.26
C PRO A 274 -7.53 10.03 -19.41
N GLN A 275 -8.65 9.30 -19.46
CA GLN A 275 -8.90 8.32 -20.52
C GLN A 275 -8.98 8.98 -21.92
N TYR A 276 -9.34 10.27 -21.98
CA TYR A 276 -9.57 11.00 -23.21
C TYR A 276 -8.46 11.99 -23.57
N LYS A 277 -7.96 11.91 -24.81
CA LYS A 277 -6.84 12.69 -25.36
C LYS A 277 -7.09 14.20 -25.54
N LYS A 278 -8.27 14.72 -25.18
CA LYS A 278 -8.70 16.11 -25.48
C LYS A 278 -9.01 16.99 -24.26
N ILE A 279 -8.57 16.61 -23.05
CA ILE A 279 -8.87 17.41 -21.84
C ILE A 279 -7.69 18.35 -21.53
N PRO A 280 -7.92 19.66 -21.32
CA PRO A 280 -6.89 20.61 -20.91
C PRO A 280 -6.20 20.19 -19.59
N PRO A 281 -4.90 20.50 -19.40
CA PRO A 281 -4.13 20.09 -18.21
C PRO A 281 -4.75 20.52 -16.87
N ALA A 282 -5.45 21.65 -16.85
CA ALA A 282 -6.09 22.20 -15.66
C ALA A 282 -7.23 21.31 -15.11
N ASN A 283 -7.91 20.54 -15.96
CA ASN A 283 -9.06 19.70 -15.59
C ASN A 283 -8.73 18.20 -15.52
N GLY A 284 -7.46 17.83 -15.70
CA GLY A 284 -7.05 16.42 -15.77
C GLY A 284 -7.35 15.62 -14.50
N GLN A 285 -7.24 16.25 -13.32
CA GLN A 285 -7.55 15.60 -12.04
C GLN A 285 -9.05 15.36 -11.87
N ALA A 286 -9.88 16.37 -12.12
CA ALA A 286 -11.34 16.25 -12.00
C ALA A 286 -11.88 15.16 -12.93
N ALA A 287 -11.43 15.12 -14.19
CA ALA A 287 -11.81 14.09 -15.14
C ALA A 287 -11.31 12.69 -14.74
N ALA A 288 -10.11 12.59 -14.15
CA ALA A 288 -9.59 11.33 -13.64
C ALA A 288 -10.46 10.80 -12.49
N ILE A 289 -10.89 11.68 -11.58
CA ILE A 289 -11.78 11.35 -10.45
C ILE A 289 -13.16 10.90 -10.94
N GLN A 290 -13.75 11.64 -11.88
CA GLN A 290 -15.05 11.29 -12.46
C GLN A 290 -15.04 9.91 -13.14
N ALA A 291 -13.91 9.53 -13.73
CA ALA A 291 -13.76 8.24 -14.40
C ALA A 291 -13.57 7.05 -13.44
N LEU A 292 -13.44 7.27 -12.13
CA LEU A 292 -13.23 6.19 -11.16
C LEU A 292 -14.54 5.41 -10.93
N PRO A 293 -14.49 4.06 -10.99
CA PRO A 293 -15.68 3.24 -10.86
C PRO A 293 -16.21 3.12 -9.43
N THR A 294 -15.40 3.46 -8.42
CA THR A 294 -15.79 3.44 -7.00
C THR A 294 -15.11 4.59 -6.25
N ASP A 295 -15.51 4.78 -4.99
CA ASP A 295 -15.13 5.95 -4.19
C ASP A 295 -13.94 5.70 -3.27
N TRP A 296 -13.33 4.52 -3.35
CA TRP A 296 -12.25 4.13 -2.47
C TRP A 296 -11.01 3.73 -3.24
N LEU A 297 -9.87 4.20 -2.77
CA LEU A 297 -8.56 3.84 -3.29
C LEU A 297 -7.60 3.51 -2.17
N ILE A 298 -6.73 2.55 -2.42
CA ILE A 298 -5.52 2.32 -1.64
C ILE A 298 -4.30 2.89 -2.37
N TYR A 299 -3.25 3.21 -1.62
CA TYR A 299 -1.97 3.68 -2.15
C TYR A 299 -0.80 3.14 -1.33
N ASP A 300 0.38 3.10 -1.95
CA ASP A 300 1.62 2.65 -1.32
C ASP A 300 2.36 3.80 -0.62
N GLU A 301 2.73 4.83 -1.38
CA GLU A 301 3.50 5.97 -0.88
C GLU A 301 2.71 7.28 -1.05
N MET A 302 2.74 8.13 -0.02
CA MET A 302 2.32 9.52 -0.11
C MET A 302 3.53 10.46 0.03
N THR A 303 3.70 11.35 -0.95
CA THR A 303 4.73 12.38 -0.93
C THR A 303 4.11 13.77 -0.84
N ARG A 304 4.59 14.59 0.09
CA ARG A 304 4.09 15.96 0.26
C ARG A 304 5.01 16.96 -0.42
N ALA A 305 4.45 17.73 -1.34
CA ALA A 305 5.11 18.89 -1.94
C ALA A 305 4.31 20.15 -1.57
N HIS A 306 4.84 20.96 -0.65
CA HIS A 306 4.17 22.13 -0.09
C HIS A 306 2.80 21.78 0.54
N ARG A 307 1.70 22.32 0.01
CA ARG A 307 0.33 22.11 0.51
C ARG A 307 -0.38 20.91 -0.13
N ILE A 308 0.26 20.21 -1.07
CA ILE A 308 -0.37 19.16 -1.87
C ILE A 308 0.29 17.82 -1.55
N ALA A 309 -0.54 16.84 -1.18
CA ALA A 309 -0.14 15.45 -1.06
C ALA A 309 -0.32 14.74 -2.41
N ASN A 310 0.69 13.97 -2.83
CA ASN A 310 0.65 13.15 -4.03
C ASN A 310 0.79 11.68 -3.65
N ILE A 311 -0.19 10.88 -4.01
CA ILE A 311 -0.18 9.42 -3.79
C ILE A 311 0.38 8.69 -5.01
N ARG A 312 1.13 7.62 -4.75
CA ARG A 312 1.77 6.76 -5.73
C ARG A 312 1.28 5.32 -5.58
N CYS A 313 1.42 4.56 -6.65
CA CYS A 313 0.99 3.17 -6.76
C CYS A 313 -0.43 2.96 -6.23
N CYS A 314 -1.41 3.50 -6.95
CA CYS A 314 -2.79 3.55 -6.49
C CYS A 314 -3.60 2.37 -7.03
N SER A 315 -4.64 1.95 -6.31
CA SER A 315 -5.62 0.97 -6.80
C SER A 315 -7.01 1.28 -6.30
N VAL A 316 -7.96 1.28 -7.23
CA VAL A 316 -9.37 1.44 -6.91
C VAL A 316 -9.93 0.17 -6.29
N VAL A 317 -10.67 0.29 -5.20
CA VAL A 317 -11.24 -0.83 -4.42
C VAL A 317 -12.72 -0.57 -4.13
N THR A 318 -13.49 -1.63 -3.86
CA THR A 318 -14.93 -1.48 -3.59
C THR A 318 -15.16 -1.13 -2.11
N PRO A 319 -16.28 -0.48 -1.77
CA PRO A 319 -16.67 -0.27 -0.37
C PRO A 319 -16.72 -1.58 0.44
N VAL A 320 -17.18 -2.67 -0.18
CA VAL A 320 -17.23 -4.01 0.46
C VAL A 320 -15.83 -4.55 0.78
N THR A 321 -14.84 -4.33 -0.09
CA THR A 321 -13.46 -4.73 0.23
C THR A 321 -12.92 -3.89 1.38
N VAL A 322 -13.23 -2.59 1.42
CA VAL A 322 -12.84 -1.72 2.54
C VAL A 322 -13.53 -2.16 3.83
N SER A 323 -14.82 -2.50 3.81
CA SER A 323 -15.56 -2.90 5.01
C SER A 323 -15.04 -4.18 5.65
N LEU A 324 -14.57 -5.14 4.84
CA LEU A 324 -14.14 -6.44 5.33
C LEU A 324 -12.66 -6.50 5.73
N PHE A 325 -11.80 -5.67 5.12
CA PHE A 325 -10.34 -5.80 5.25
C PHE A 325 -9.64 -4.57 5.85
N CYS A 326 -10.40 -3.52 6.20
CA CYS A 326 -9.88 -2.36 6.92
C CYS A 326 -10.36 -2.35 8.38
N GLY A 327 -9.63 -1.61 9.21
CA GLY A 327 -9.91 -1.54 10.65
C GLY A 327 -9.15 -2.61 11.43
N PRO A 328 -9.35 -2.67 12.75
CA PRO A 328 -8.77 -3.68 13.61
C PRO A 328 -9.38 -5.05 13.33
N ALA A 329 -8.60 -6.11 13.52
CA ALA A 329 -9.07 -7.49 13.37
C ALA A 329 -10.27 -7.85 14.26
N ARG A 330 -10.49 -7.10 15.35
CA ARG A 330 -11.67 -7.19 16.22
C ARG A 330 -12.34 -5.83 16.32
N LEU A 331 -13.52 -5.71 15.73
CA LEU A 331 -14.34 -4.51 15.85
C LEU A 331 -14.94 -4.41 17.26
N PRO A 332 -15.06 -3.19 17.81
CA PRO A 332 -15.73 -3.01 19.09
C PRO A 332 -17.23 -3.34 18.97
N SER A 333 -17.87 -3.70 20.09
CA SER A 333 -19.29 -4.12 20.10
C SER A 333 -20.27 -3.03 19.64
N ASN A 334 -19.84 -1.76 19.62
CA ASN A 334 -20.59 -0.61 19.13
C ASN A 334 -20.20 -0.18 17.71
N ALA A 335 -19.43 -1.01 16.99
CA ALA A 335 -18.99 -0.70 15.63
C ALA A 335 -20.16 -0.62 14.65
N LEU A 336 -21.21 -1.43 14.86
CA LEU A 336 -22.42 -1.36 14.06
C LEU A 336 -23.50 -0.58 14.81
N GLN A 337 -23.95 0.51 14.20
CA GLN A 337 -25.07 1.31 14.69
C GLN A 337 -26.24 1.16 13.73
N GLU A 338 -27.30 0.50 14.19
CA GLU A 338 -28.55 0.35 13.43
C GLU A 338 -29.23 1.70 13.21
N PRO A 339 -29.96 1.87 12.09
CA PRO A 339 -30.72 3.08 11.83
C PRO A 339 -31.74 3.31 12.96
N PRO A 340 -32.01 4.57 13.34
CA PRO A 340 -33.04 4.86 14.34
C PRO A 340 -34.39 4.32 13.86
N SER A 341 -34.96 3.37 14.60
CA SER A 341 -36.30 2.86 14.33
C SER A 341 -37.30 4.01 14.48
N PHE A 342 -37.82 4.52 13.36
CA PHE A 342 -38.97 5.41 13.38
C PHE A 342 -40.18 4.62 13.91
N ARG A 343 -40.41 4.67 15.23
CA ARG A 343 -41.75 4.47 15.79
C ARG A 343 -42.51 5.78 15.56
N GLY A 344 -43.19 5.85 14.42
CA GLY A 344 -44.07 6.97 14.07
C GLY A 344 -45.50 6.50 13.94
N ASP A 345 -46.23 6.47 15.06
CA ASP A 345 -47.65 6.87 15.03
C ASP A 345 -47.69 8.33 14.58
N GLY A 346 -48.39 8.63 13.49
CA GLY A 346 -48.61 10.02 13.07
C GLY A 346 -48.60 10.22 11.56
N VAL A 347 -49.79 10.19 10.97
CA VAL A 347 -50.07 10.58 9.58
C VAL A 347 -49.85 12.09 9.41
N SER A 348 -49.00 12.49 8.46
CA SER A 348 -49.18 13.78 7.76
C SER A 348 -48.55 13.71 6.36
N ASN A 349 -49.41 13.80 5.35
CA ASN A 349 -49.08 13.96 3.94
C ASN A 349 -48.46 15.35 3.70
N ASP A 350 -47.30 15.40 3.05
CA ASP A 350 -47.02 16.36 1.98
C ASP A 350 -45.84 15.84 1.15
N ASN A 351 -46.08 15.59 -0.14
CA ASN A 351 -45.09 15.10 -1.10
C ASN A 351 -44.26 16.27 -1.62
N SER A 352 -42.98 16.31 -1.26
CA SER A 352 -41.96 17.14 -1.89
C SER A 352 -40.83 16.24 -2.43
N ASP A 353 -40.58 16.31 -3.74
CA ASP A 353 -39.63 15.45 -4.47
C ASP A 353 -38.16 15.62 -4.04
N SER A 354 -37.85 16.63 -3.20
CA SER A 354 -36.53 16.80 -2.57
C SER A 354 -36.27 15.88 -1.37
N GLU A 355 -37.30 15.18 -0.86
CA GLU A 355 -37.17 14.28 0.30
C GLU A 355 -36.85 12.82 -0.07
N MET A 356 -36.79 12.48 -1.37
CA MET A 356 -36.64 11.08 -1.79
C MET A 356 -35.20 10.55 -1.63
N GLU A 357 -34.17 11.41 -1.69
CA GLU A 357 -32.77 11.04 -1.42
C GLU A 357 -32.45 10.94 0.09
N ASP A 358 -33.09 11.76 0.92
CA ASP A 358 -32.92 11.69 2.38
C ASP A 358 -33.59 10.45 2.98
N LYS A 359 -34.72 9.98 2.40
CA LYS A 359 -35.42 8.77 2.86
C LYS A 359 -34.66 7.47 2.58
N THR A 360 -33.87 7.39 1.51
CA THR A 360 -33.07 6.18 1.18
C THR A 360 -31.85 6.02 2.09
N THR A 361 -31.23 7.11 2.53
CA THR A 361 -30.10 7.03 3.49
C THR A 361 -30.53 6.87 4.95
N ALA A 362 -31.81 7.18 5.27
CA ALA A 362 -32.37 7.03 6.62
C ALA A 362 -32.46 5.58 7.13
N HIS A 363 -32.41 4.59 6.23
CA HIS A 363 -32.47 3.15 6.56
C HIS A 363 -31.11 2.44 6.57
N LEU A 364 -30.01 3.15 6.35
CA LEU A 364 -28.67 2.53 6.31
C LEU A 364 -28.07 2.42 7.71
N ALA A 365 -27.49 1.26 8.00
CA ALA A 365 -26.68 1.06 9.21
C ALA A 365 -25.30 1.70 9.03
N LEU A 366 -24.75 2.22 10.13
CA LEU A 366 -23.42 2.82 10.15
C LEU A 366 -22.41 1.83 10.71
N LEU A 367 -21.46 1.40 9.89
CA LEU A 367 -20.32 0.57 10.30
C LEU A 367 -19.10 1.46 10.56
N LYS A 368 -18.61 1.45 11.80
CA LYS A 368 -17.41 2.15 12.24
C LYS A 368 -16.23 1.20 12.32
N LEU A 369 -15.33 1.30 11.36
CA LEU A 369 -14.12 0.47 11.29
C LEU A 369 -12.96 1.10 12.04
N ASP A 370 -12.93 2.43 12.11
CA ASP A 370 -11.90 3.22 12.78
C ASP A 370 -12.48 4.62 13.07
N GLU A 371 -11.81 5.43 13.86
CA GLU A 371 -12.24 6.79 14.26
C GLU A 371 -12.56 7.70 13.05
N TRP A 372 -11.89 7.47 11.93
CA TRP A 372 -12.03 8.25 10.70
C TRP A 372 -12.73 7.48 9.57
N LEU A 373 -12.95 6.18 9.73
CA LEU A 373 -13.44 5.30 8.67
C LEU A 373 -14.82 4.75 9.02
N HIS A 374 -15.84 5.40 8.44
CA HIS A 374 -17.23 5.04 8.61
C HIS A 374 -17.85 4.71 7.25
N LEU A 375 -18.64 3.63 7.19
CA LEU A 375 -19.35 3.19 6.00
C LEU A 375 -20.84 3.09 6.29
N LYS A 376 -21.67 3.57 5.36
CA LYS A 376 -23.11 3.33 5.38
C LYS A 376 -23.40 2.06 4.59
N LEU A 377 -24.08 1.09 5.20
CA LEU A 377 -24.37 -0.22 4.63
C LEU A 377 -25.84 -0.54 4.81
N ASP A 378 -26.37 -1.38 3.92
CA ASP A 378 -27.69 -1.98 4.13
C ASP A 378 -27.66 -2.87 5.39
N PRO A 379 -28.71 -2.85 6.24
CA PRO A 379 -28.73 -3.60 7.51
C PRO A 379 -28.48 -5.11 7.37
N GLU A 380 -28.94 -5.71 6.27
CA GLU A 380 -28.72 -7.14 5.97
C GLU A 380 -27.26 -7.45 5.68
N VAL A 381 -26.53 -6.54 5.03
CA VAL A 381 -25.10 -6.68 4.70
C VAL A 381 -24.22 -6.43 5.91
N SER A 382 -24.64 -5.53 6.81
CA SER A 382 -23.87 -5.24 8.03
C SER A 382 -23.81 -6.40 9.01
N ASN A 383 -24.88 -7.20 9.12
CA ASN A 383 -24.92 -8.36 10.03
C ASN A 383 -24.04 -9.53 9.58
N VAL A 384 -23.67 -9.59 8.30
CA VAL A 384 -22.77 -10.63 7.75
C VAL A 384 -21.29 -10.20 7.81
N SER A 385 -21.04 -8.90 8.03
CA SER A 385 -19.68 -8.31 8.02
C SER A 385 -18.99 -8.34 9.39
N LEU A 386 -19.71 -8.72 10.45
CA LEU A 386 -19.23 -8.99 11.82
C LEU A 386 -19.00 -10.49 12.00
#